data_AF-A0ABD5V7A4-F1
#
_entry.id   AF-A0ABD5V7A4-F1
#
_cell.length_a   1.000
_cell.length_b   1.000
_cell.length_c   1.000
_cell.angle_alpha   90.00
_cell.angle_beta   90.00
_cell.angle_gamma   90.00
#
_symmetry.space_group_name_H-M   'P 1'
#
loop_
_entity.id
_entity.type
_entity.pdbx_description
1 polymer ?
#
loop_
_entity_poly.entity_id
_entity_poly.type
_entity_poly.pdbx_seq_one_letter_code
_entity_poly.pdbx_strand_id
1 'polypeptide(L)'
;MVGDGDDAFTLAIGTPEPTQYCLSAAKLRGVLSWFDVDDPEYEALPVARVEHPANEGLGAAHANDSWLLLDGHTRAVCALLAGERSLRVRDATSDDDVDLAVYRTCRDWCRERGVNSVRDLVGETWSAERYEDEWLGRCERELGGG
;
A
#
# COMPACT_ATOMS: atom_id res chain seq x y z
N MET A 1 0.74 18.55 24.09
CA MET A 1 0.76 18.95 22.67
C MET A 1 0.63 17.65 21.91
N VAL A 2 -0.57 17.33 21.44
CA VAL A 2 -0.84 16.14 20.64
C VAL A 2 -0.40 16.50 19.22
N GLY A 3 0.55 15.76 18.65
CA GLY A 3 1.13 16.07 17.35
C GLY A 3 0.12 15.86 16.22
N ASP A 4 0.07 16.82 15.30
CA ASP A 4 -0.67 16.77 14.03
C ASP A 4 -0.13 15.64 13.14
N GLY A 5 -0.61 14.42 13.35
CA GLY A 5 -0.33 13.25 12.51
C GLY A 5 -1.36 13.03 11.39
N ASP A 6 -2.30 13.96 11.18
CA ASP A 6 -3.48 13.75 10.33
C ASP A 6 -3.45 14.56 9.01
N ASP A 7 -2.35 15.28 8.75
CA ASP A 7 -2.23 16.11 7.56
C ASP A 7 -1.92 15.25 6.31
N ALA A 8 -2.89 15.21 5.41
CA ALA A 8 -2.72 14.56 4.11
C ALA A 8 -1.66 15.29 3.26
N PHE A 9 -0.78 14.53 2.63
CA PHE A 9 0.21 15.01 1.67
C PHE A 9 0.16 14.18 0.39
N THR A 10 0.99 14.50 -0.60
CA THR A 10 1.03 13.78 -1.88
C THR A 10 2.36 13.07 -2.08
N LEU A 11 2.30 11.81 -2.50
CA LEU A 11 3.45 11.05 -3.00
C LEU A 11 3.27 10.75 -4.49
N ALA A 12 4.36 10.69 -5.26
CA ALA A 12 4.27 10.20 -6.63
C ALA A 12 3.74 8.75 -6.63
N ILE A 13 2.90 8.39 -7.59
CA ILE A 13 2.16 7.11 -7.55
C ILE A 13 3.05 5.85 -7.57
N GLY A 14 4.30 5.98 -8.02
CA GLY A 14 5.30 4.91 -8.00
C GLY A 14 6.20 4.91 -6.77
N THR A 15 5.95 5.78 -5.78
CA THR A 15 6.78 5.91 -4.57
C THR A 15 6.33 4.95 -3.47
N PRO A 16 5.04 4.84 -3.10
CA PRO A 16 4.62 3.88 -2.09
C PRO A 16 4.75 2.45 -2.60
N GLU A 17 5.51 1.64 -1.86
CA GLU A 17 5.66 0.21 -2.11
C GLU A 17 4.42 -0.54 -1.61
N PRO A 18 3.79 -1.38 -2.44
CA PRO A 18 2.63 -2.14 -2.03
C PRO A 18 3.02 -3.24 -1.02
N THR A 19 2.12 -3.46 -0.07
CA THR A 19 2.16 -4.56 0.91
C THR A 19 1.12 -5.63 0.60
N GLN A 20 0.57 -5.61 -0.62
CA GLN A 20 -0.36 -6.60 -1.15
C GLN A 20 -0.06 -6.76 -2.63
N TYR A 21 0.19 -7.99 -3.11
CA TYR A 21 0.61 -8.25 -4.51
C TYR A 21 -0.55 -8.54 -5.48
N CYS A 22 -1.80 -8.54 -5.01
CA CYS A 22 -2.98 -8.81 -5.83
C CYS A 22 -4.19 -8.03 -5.34
N LEU A 23 -5.16 -7.73 -6.20
CA LEU A 23 -6.41 -7.09 -5.84
C LEU A 23 -7.56 -8.10 -5.80
N SER A 24 -8.50 -7.91 -4.87
CA SER A 24 -9.77 -8.62 -4.91
C SER A 24 -10.71 -7.98 -5.94
N ALA A 25 -11.23 -8.76 -6.88
CA ALA A 25 -12.25 -8.30 -7.82
C ALA A 25 -13.51 -7.78 -7.12
N ALA A 26 -13.87 -8.34 -5.96
CA ALA A 26 -14.99 -7.86 -5.17
C ALA A 26 -14.72 -6.48 -4.57
N LYS A 27 -13.53 -6.27 -3.97
CA LYS A 27 -13.11 -4.95 -3.47
C LYS A 27 -13.02 -3.92 -4.59
N LEU A 28 -12.47 -4.31 -5.75
CA LEU A 28 -12.37 -3.45 -6.93
C LEU A 28 -13.76 -3.00 -7.42
N ARG A 29 -14.73 -3.91 -7.54
CA ARG A 29 -16.12 -3.55 -7.86
C ARG A 29 -16.72 -2.60 -6.83
N GLY A 30 -16.42 -2.80 -5.55
CA GLY A 30 -16.85 -1.91 -4.47
C GLY A 30 -16.32 -0.50 -4.65
N VAL A 31 -15.02 -0.32 -4.90
CA VAL A 31 -14.42 0.99 -5.15
C VAL A 31 -15.00 1.64 -6.41
N LEU A 32 -15.08 0.90 -7.52
CA LEU A 32 -15.62 1.41 -8.78
C LEU A 32 -17.11 1.82 -8.71
N SER A 33 -17.85 1.40 -7.68
CA SER A 33 -19.25 1.81 -7.51
C SER A 33 -19.44 3.25 -7.06
N TRP A 34 -18.40 3.88 -6.49
CA TRP A 34 -18.44 5.24 -5.96
C TRP A 34 -17.27 6.11 -6.42
N PHE A 35 -16.20 5.52 -6.95
CA PHE A 35 -15.01 6.24 -7.40
C PHE A 35 -15.32 6.96 -8.72
N ASP A 36 -15.26 8.30 -8.69
CA ASP A 36 -15.36 9.13 -9.89
C ASP A 36 -13.99 9.18 -10.58
N VAL A 37 -13.93 8.74 -11.84
CA VAL A 37 -12.69 8.71 -12.63
C VAL A 37 -12.33 10.08 -13.20
N ASP A 38 -13.32 10.95 -13.37
CA ASP A 38 -13.13 12.31 -13.86
C ASP A 38 -12.77 13.27 -12.71
N ASP A 39 -13.15 12.91 -11.48
CA ASP A 39 -12.81 13.64 -10.25
C ASP A 39 -12.45 12.69 -9.07
N PRO A 40 -11.23 12.12 -9.04
CA PRO A 40 -10.79 11.13 -8.03
C PRO A 40 -10.79 11.63 -6.58
N GLU A 41 -11.94 11.59 -5.90
CA GLU A 41 -12.04 11.88 -4.47
C GLU A 41 -11.99 10.61 -3.62
N TYR A 42 -10.99 10.52 -2.75
CA TYR A 42 -10.85 9.44 -1.76
C TYR A 42 -10.10 9.90 -0.52
N GLU A 43 -10.34 9.22 0.59
CA GLU A 43 -9.61 9.43 1.84
C GLU A 43 -8.11 9.15 1.64
N ALA A 44 -7.26 9.97 2.27
CA ALA A 44 -5.81 9.84 2.19
C ALA A 44 -5.36 8.42 2.57
N LEU A 45 -4.56 7.81 1.69
CA LEU A 45 -4.13 6.43 1.89
C LEU A 45 -3.07 6.37 3.02
N PRO A 46 -3.22 5.48 4.00
CA PRO A 46 -2.25 5.35 5.07
C PRO A 46 -0.94 4.78 4.52
N VAL A 47 0.16 5.50 4.78
CA VAL A 47 1.51 5.05 4.46
C VAL A 47 2.38 5.04 5.71
N ALA A 48 3.34 4.11 5.79
CA ALA A 48 4.37 4.14 6.81
C ALA A 48 5.74 4.39 6.20
N ARG A 49 6.52 5.24 6.86
CA ARG A 49 7.93 5.48 6.54
C ARG A 49 8.79 4.35 7.09
N VAL A 50 9.66 3.82 6.25
CA VAL A 50 10.67 2.83 6.60
C VAL A 50 12.02 3.20 6.01
N GLU A 51 13.10 2.70 6.63
CA GLU A 51 14.42 2.79 6.01
C GLU A 51 14.39 2.10 4.64
N HIS A 52 14.90 2.78 3.63
CA HIS A 52 14.94 2.22 2.30
C HIS A 52 15.96 1.07 2.25
N PRO A 53 15.67 -0.06 1.59
CA PRO A 53 16.53 -1.25 1.64
C PRO A 53 17.92 -1.01 1.06
N ALA A 54 18.02 -0.16 0.03
CA ALA A 54 19.33 0.25 -0.50
C ALA A 54 20.20 1.01 0.50
N ASN A 55 19.62 1.46 1.62
CA ASN A 55 20.28 2.19 2.70
C ASN A 55 20.51 1.31 3.95
N GLU A 56 20.07 0.05 3.94
CA GLU A 56 20.34 -0.90 5.04
C GLU A 56 21.85 -1.07 5.23
N GLY A 57 22.35 -0.72 6.41
CA GLY A 57 23.78 -0.79 6.75
C GLY A 57 24.65 0.38 6.26
N LEU A 58 24.07 1.39 5.57
CA LEU A 58 24.81 2.55 5.05
C LEU A 58 24.78 3.80 5.96
N GLY A 59 24.07 3.73 7.10
CA GLY A 59 23.92 4.85 8.03
C GLY A 59 23.04 5.99 7.50
N ALA A 60 22.67 6.93 8.37
CA ALA A 60 21.70 8.00 8.10
C ALA A 60 22.11 9.02 7.00
N ALA A 61 23.24 8.83 6.33
CA ALA A 61 23.75 9.74 5.30
C ALA A 61 23.05 9.60 3.95
N HIS A 62 22.28 8.52 3.74
CA HIS A 62 21.50 8.28 2.54
C HIS A 62 20.01 8.24 2.89
N ALA A 63 19.41 9.40 3.19
CA ALA A 63 17.99 9.49 3.55
C ALA A 63 17.12 9.65 2.29
N ASN A 64 16.91 8.54 1.57
CA ASN A 64 15.68 8.41 0.78
C ASN A 64 14.73 7.60 1.65
N ASP A 65 13.68 8.23 2.16
CA ASP A 65 12.63 7.54 2.90
C ASP A 65 11.89 6.59 1.94
N SER A 66 11.74 5.31 2.32
CA SER A 66 10.82 4.40 1.62
C SER A 66 9.45 4.46 2.32
N TRP A 67 8.39 4.35 1.52
CA TRP A 67 7.01 4.42 2.01
C TRP A 67 6.32 3.09 1.72
N LEU A 68 5.71 2.48 2.73
CA LEU A 68 4.85 1.32 2.58
C LEU A 68 3.41 1.77 2.47
N LEU A 69 2.71 1.32 1.43
CA LEU A 69 1.25 1.48 1.34
C LEU A 69 0.58 0.45 2.26
N LEU A 70 0.03 0.89 3.38
CA LEU A 70 -0.52 0.01 4.42
C LEU A 70 -1.90 -0.53 4.00
N ASP A 71 -2.74 0.33 3.45
CA ASP A 71 -4.06 -0.02 2.92
C ASP A 71 -4.41 0.84 1.71
N GLY A 72 -5.47 0.45 1.00
CA GLY A 72 -6.02 1.24 -0.09
C GLY A 72 -5.37 0.94 -1.44
N HIS A 73 -4.70 -0.21 -1.60
CA HIS A 73 -4.12 -0.64 -2.89
C HIS A 73 -5.14 -0.60 -4.04
N THR A 74 -6.40 -0.94 -3.76
CA THR A 74 -7.49 -0.86 -4.75
C THR A 74 -7.77 0.59 -5.16
N ARG A 75 -7.82 1.52 -4.20
CA ARG A 75 -8.02 2.96 -4.44
C ARG A 75 -6.82 3.55 -5.18
N ALA A 76 -5.60 3.17 -4.81
CA ALA A 76 -4.37 3.57 -5.49
C ALA A 76 -4.35 3.14 -6.96
N VAL A 77 -4.82 1.91 -7.25
CA VAL A 77 -4.95 1.44 -8.64
C VAL A 77 -6.06 2.18 -9.39
N CYS A 78 -7.19 2.48 -8.75
CA CYS A 78 -8.24 3.29 -9.38
C CYS A 78 -7.73 4.71 -9.73
N ALA A 79 -7.00 5.36 -8.81
CA ALA A 79 -6.35 6.65 -9.07
C ALA A 79 -5.36 6.56 -10.24
N LEU A 80 -4.52 5.53 -10.27
CA LEU A 80 -3.61 5.27 -11.40
C LEU A 80 -4.37 5.14 -12.74
N LEU A 81 -5.46 4.39 -12.75
CA LEU A 81 -6.28 4.16 -13.94
C LEU A 81 -7.05 5.42 -14.38
N ALA A 82 -7.40 6.30 -13.44
CA ALA A 82 -7.94 7.64 -13.72
C ALA A 82 -6.89 8.61 -14.28
N GLY A 83 -5.61 8.21 -14.33
CA GLY A 83 -4.52 9.02 -14.88
C GLY A 83 -3.78 9.87 -13.86
N GLU A 84 -4.06 9.67 -12.56
CA GLU A 84 -3.35 10.36 -11.49
C GLU A 84 -1.85 10.06 -11.50
N ARG A 85 -1.05 11.09 -11.22
CA ARG A 85 0.42 10.97 -11.12
C ARG A 85 0.90 10.89 -9.68
N SER A 86 0.03 11.23 -8.74
CA SER A 86 0.28 11.25 -7.31
C SER A 86 -0.87 10.64 -6.54
N LEU A 87 -0.59 10.16 -5.34
CA LEU A 87 -1.57 9.68 -4.39
C LEU A 87 -1.65 10.65 -3.22
N ARG A 88 -2.87 10.96 -2.79
CA ARG A 88 -3.13 11.58 -1.49
C ARG A 88 -2.91 10.53 -0.39
N VAL A 89 -2.01 10.82 0.54
CA VAL A 89 -1.58 9.89 1.59
C VAL A 89 -1.50 10.58 2.96
N ARG A 90 -1.51 9.80 4.04
CA ARG A 90 -1.26 10.27 5.41
C ARG A 90 -0.19 9.41 6.07
N ASP A 91 0.63 10.00 6.93
CA ASP A 91 1.70 9.27 7.63
C ASP A 91 1.08 8.53 8.83
N ALA A 92 1.08 7.21 8.75
CA ALA A 92 0.57 6.28 9.75
C ALA A 92 1.70 5.55 10.49
N THR A 93 2.96 6.02 10.37
CA THR A 93 4.13 5.35 10.97
C THR A 93 4.03 5.26 12.49
N SER A 94 3.35 6.21 13.13
CA SER A 94 3.18 6.31 14.59
C SER A 94 1.81 5.87 15.07
N ASP A 95 0.98 5.28 14.21
CA ASP A 95 -0.33 4.74 14.60
C ASP A 95 -0.10 3.47 15.45
N ASP A 96 -0.69 3.42 16.64
CA ASP A 96 -0.48 2.31 17.61
C ASP A 96 -0.88 0.93 17.04
N ASP A 97 -1.79 0.91 16.06
CA ASP A 97 -2.29 -0.31 15.41
C ASP A 97 -1.40 -0.79 14.23
N VAL A 98 -0.30 -0.08 13.93
CA VAL A 98 0.58 -0.41 12.80
C VAL A 98 1.78 -1.25 13.24
N ASP A 99 1.73 -2.54 12.91
CA ASP A 99 2.90 -3.43 13.03
C ASP A 99 3.77 -3.38 11.77
N LEU A 100 4.83 -2.57 11.81
CA LEU A 100 5.76 -2.43 10.68
C LEU A 100 6.48 -3.73 10.30
N ALA A 101 6.63 -4.70 11.20
CA ALA A 101 7.26 -5.97 10.87
C ALA A 101 6.39 -6.77 9.91
N VAL A 102 5.08 -6.84 10.19
CA VAL A 102 4.05 -7.45 9.32
C VAL A 102 4.08 -6.82 7.92
N TYR A 103 4.04 -5.48 7.85
CA TYR A 103 4.04 -4.79 6.55
C TYR A 103 5.36 -4.95 5.78
N ARG A 104 6.51 -5.04 6.46
CA ARG A 104 7.80 -5.34 5.81
C ARG A 104 7.81 -6.75 5.22
N THR A 105 7.31 -7.75 5.95
CA THR A 105 7.16 -9.11 5.43
C THR A 105 6.25 -9.15 4.20
N CYS A 106 5.11 -8.45 4.26
CA CYS A 106 4.20 -8.34 3.13
C CYS A 106 4.83 -7.65 1.90
N ARG A 107 5.59 -6.58 2.11
CA ARG A 107 6.37 -5.91 1.05
C ARG A 107 7.37 -6.87 0.41
N ASP A 108 8.08 -7.66 1.21
CA ASP A 108 9.09 -8.58 0.69
C ASP A 108 8.45 -9.66 -0.19
N TRP A 109 7.28 -10.18 0.19
CA TRP A 109 6.49 -11.07 -0.68
C TRP A 109 6.02 -10.40 -1.98
N CYS A 110 5.74 -9.09 -1.96
CA CYS A 110 5.41 -8.34 -3.17
C CYS A 110 6.62 -8.28 -4.11
N ARG A 111 7.80 -7.95 -3.58
CA ARG A 111 9.06 -7.91 -4.33
C ARG A 111 9.45 -9.25 -4.93
N GLU A 112 9.30 -10.34 -4.17
CA GLU A 112 9.52 -11.71 -4.66
C GLU A 112 8.66 -12.04 -5.88
N ARG A 113 7.47 -11.43 -5.99
CA ARG A 113 6.55 -11.57 -7.12
C ARG A 113 6.72 -10.52 -8.21
N GLY A 114 7.70 -9.63 -8.08
CA GLY A 114 7.93 -8.53 -9.02
C GLY A 114 6.98 -7.34 -8.86
N VAL A 115 6.19 -7.30 -7.79
CA VAL A 115 5.29 -6.18 -7.47
C VAL A 115 6.06 -5.18 -6.60
N ASN A 116 6.52 -4.09 -7.22
CA ASN A 116 7.35 -3.07 -6.55
C ASN A 116 6.63 -1.73 -6.43
N SER A 117 5.55 -1.54 -7.17
CA SER A 117 4.79 -0.30 -7.21
C SER A 117 3.30 -0.58 -7.45
N VAL A 118 2.47 0.44 -7.24
CA VAL A 118 1.02 0.39 -7.56
C VAL A 118 0.77 0.01 -9.02
N ARG A 119 1.69 0.33 -9.94
CA ARG A 119 1.56 -0.03 -11.36
C ARG A 119 1.60 -1.54 -11.59
N ASP A 120 2.38 -2.25 -10.80
CA ASP A 120 2.55 -3.70 -10.94
C ASP A 120 1.31 -4.47 -10.44
N LEU A 121 0.38 -3.80 -9.76
CA LEU A 121 -0.92 -4.36 -9.38
C LEU A 121 -1.94 -4.33 -10.52
N VAL A 122 -1.68 -3.57 -11.58
CA VAL A 122 -2.55 -3.55 -12.75
C VAL A 122 -2.46 -4.89 -13.46
N GLY A 123 -3.60 -5.58 -13.55
CA GLY A 123 -3.67 -6.94 -14.11
C GLY A 123 -3.61 -8.05 -13.06
N GLU A 124 -3.14 -7.76 -11.84
CA GLU A 124 -3.12 -8.72 -10.72
C GLU A 124 -4.45 -8.74 -9.96
N THR A 125 -5.57 -8.83 -10.67
CA THR A 125 -6.92 -8.89 -10.07
C THR A 125 -7.41 -10.34 -9.99
N TRP A 126 -7.66 -10.81 -8.78
CA TRP A 126 -8.06 -12.18 -8.49
C TRP A 126 -9.56 -12.26 -8.15
N SER A 127 -10.16 -13.44 -8.33
CA SER A 127 -11.52 -13.68 -7.83
C SER A 127 -11.57 -13.53 -6.32
N ALA A 128 -12.75 -13.28 -5.74
CA ALA A 128 -12.90 -13.14 -4.30
C ALA A 128 -12.41 -14.40 -3.56
N GLU A 129 -12.83 -15.57 -4.01
CA GLU A 129 -12.39 -16.88 -3.49
C GLU A 129 -10.87 -17.04 -3.56
N ARG A 130 -10.25 -16.79 -4.72
CA ARG A 130 -8.79 -16.91 -4.87
C ARG A 130 -8.05 -15.92 -3.96
N TYR A 131 -8.53 -14.69 -3.86
CA TYR A 131 -7.94 -13.68 -2.99
C TYR A 131 -8.05 -14.08 -1.51
N GLU A 132 -9.18 -14.64 -1.09
CA GLU A 132 -9.38 -15.16 0.26
C GLU A 132 -8.45 -16.34 0.55
N ASP A 133 -8.40 -17.34 -0.32
CA ASP A 133 -7.62 -18.56 -0.09
C ASP A 133 -6.11 -18.35 -0.18
N GLU A 134 -5.65 -17.62 -1.21
CA GLU A 134 -4.22 -17.48 -1.50
C GLU A 134 -3.59 -16.28 -0.79
N TRP A 135 -4.24 -15.12 -0.76
CA TRP A 135 -3.69 -13.92 -0.13
C TRP A 135 -4.03 -13.85 1.36
N LEU A 136 -5.32 -13.75 1.70
CA LEU A 136 -5.73 -13.66 3.10
C LEU A 136 -5.32 -14.92 3.87
N GLY A 137 -5.48 -16.09 3.27
CA GLY A 137 -5.02 -17.35 3.86
C GLY A 137 -3.51 -17.40 4.08
N ARG A 138 -2.69 -16.75 3.24
CA ARG A 138 -1.24 -16.63 3.51
C ARG A 138 -0.97 -15.67 4.65
N CYS A 139 -1.59 -14.49 4.67
CA CYS A 139 -1.46 -13.54 5.77
C CYS A 139 -1.83 -14.20 7.09
N GLU A 140 -2.94 -14.92 7.16
CA GLU A 140 -3.37 -15.63 8.36
C GLU A 140 -2.35 -16.69 8.82
N ARG A 141 -1.86 -17.54 7.91
CA ARG A 141 -0.91 -18.60 8.26
C ARG A 141 0.45 -18.09 8.74
N GLU A 142 0.92 -16.99 8.16
CA GLU A 142 2.29 -16.50 8.38
C GLU A 142 2.34 -15.34 9.40
N LEU A 143 1.23 -14.62 9.60
CA LEU A 143 1.16 -13.40 10.43
C LEU A 143 0.05 -13.47 11.50
N GLY A 144 -0.88 -14.43 11.41
CA GLY A 144 -1.98 -14.61 12.38
C GLY A 144 -1.59 -15.37 13.66
N GLY A 145 -0.31 -15.75 13.81
CA GLY A 145 0.21 -16.41 15.00
C GLY A 145 0.68 -15.42 16.07
N GLY A 146 -0.19 -15.12 17.03
CA GLY A 146 0.16 -14.55 18.34
C GLY A 146 0.28 -15.63 19.41
#